data_AF-A0A0D3I7M4-F1
#
_entry.id   AF-A0A0D3I7M4-F1
#
_cell.length_a   1.000
_cell.length_b   1.000
_cell.length_c   1.000
_cell.angle_alpha   90.00
_cell.angle_beta   90.00
_cell.angle_gamma   90.00
#
_symmetry.space_group_name_H-M   'P 1'
#
loop_
_entity.id
_entity.type
_entity.pdbx_description
1 polymer ?
#
loop_
_entity_poly.entity_id
_entity_poly.type
_entity_poly.pdbx_seq_one_letter_code
_entity_poly.pdbx_strand_id
1 'polypeptide(L)'
;MSKRAEYPGDDNYSSVNHVADALETPATAGHDAEADPFSVPETPDQESGMVGVATKSSGAKRRKGKKPISELEPLEFSGRFAGGLRADLLRRVPLYVSDWTEAFTGGNCMKTTASICFLFFACLSPAVTFGAAFADATDNQLGVIETIISSGMSGLIYSFLSGQPLCILGATGPELAFTALWCSLFTILVALFDLSACMKVCTRFTEEIFSFLISIIFIVGAFTTLIKLYLADPDVEGDDPAAPANRAKAFLGTLLGLFTYFTAMWCRAFPKRNETTPLVRKLIANYGVTLSILLYSGINYGFRDVDVPCLDMPDEVVPTATLNGTGESRGWFVNPFGDETASGYDTPGVGFIFFTAVPALGLAVLGYLDQNLTTLLINRKDHNLKKGGAYHLDLLVCGIFIYPICGFFGLPFTHAATVRSMSHLMSLMTREDSKNEHGQTVSKVTNVVEQRVTHLGIHCLLLAALGLSAVLTKIPKVVLAGVFLYMGALPGVQLYERLWLWLIWDTKKYPQYDYVTQVARKPLHLFTLFQFSCLAVLYALTKVPNPYISVIFPFFIAFLPLIRKLVPKCFPSVWSKEDLKALDK
;
A
#
# COMPACT_ATOMS: atom_id res chain seq x y z
N MET A 1 -3.10 -56.96 -36.35
CA MET A 1 -2.61 -58.36 -36.37
C MET A 1 -2.22 -58.75 -34.94
N SER A 2 -2.55 -59.98 -34.48
CA SER A 2 -1.86 -60.81 -33.45
C SER A 2 -1.38 -60.18 -32.11
N LYS A 3 -1.58 -60.73 -30.89
CA LYS A 3 -2.28 -61.88 -30.24
C LYS A 3 -2.34 -61.50 -28.72
N ARG A 4 -3.43 -61.65 -27.95
CA ARG A 4 -4.12 -62.85 -27.39
C ARG A 4 -3.46 -63.49 -26.14
N ALA A 5 -4.01 -63.18 -24.96
CA ALA A 5 -4.17 -63.96 -23.70
C ALA A 5 -5.04 -63.10 -22.71
N GLU A 6 -5.89 -63.51 -21.75
CA GLU A 6 -6.39 -64.79 -21.17
C GLU A 6 -5.74 -65.34 -19.86
N TYR A 7 -6.47 -65.16 -18.73
CA TYR A 7 -6.79 -65.98 -17.52
C TYR A 7 -5.85 -67.11 -17.00
N PRO A 8 -6.00 -67.64 -15.74
CA PRO A 8 -7.04 -67.47 -14.70
C PRO A 8 -6.48 -66.90 -13.34
N GLY A 9 -7.06 -67.01 -12.14
CA GLY A 9 -8.27 -67.74 -11.64
C GLY A 9 -8.56 -67.56 -10.12
N ASP A 10 -9.29 -68.54 -9.56
CA ASP A 10 -9.81 -68.71 -8.18
C ASP A 10 -8.72 -69.18 -7.15
N ASP A 11 -8.88 -69.26 -5.81
CA ASP A 11 -10.05 -69.68 -5.01
C ASP A 11 -9.87 -69.53 -3.46
N ASN A 12 -10.99 -69.58 -2.70
CA ASN A 12 -11.20 -69.96 -1.27
C ASN A 12 -10.19 -69.68 -0.12
N TYR A 13 -10.65 -69.02 0.97
CA TYR A 13 -11.12 -69.68 2.23
C TYR A 13 -11.89 -68.73 3.19
N SER A 14 -12.39 -69.23 4.33
CA SER A 14 -13.55 -68.68 5.06
C SER A 14 -13.45 -68.61 6.61
N SER A 15 -14.45 -67.98 7.26
CA SER A 15 -14.76 -67.96 8.72
C SER A 15 -13.81 -67.12 9.62
N VAL A 16 -14.13 -66.70 10.86
CA VAL A 16 -15.12 -67.13 11.88
C VAL A 16 -15.84 -65.92 12.57
N ASN A 17 -16.97 -66.16 13.25
CA ASN A 17 -17.81 -65.19 14.00
C ASN A 17 -17.49 -65.10 15.52
N HIS A 18 -18.31 -64.32 16.25
CA HIS A 18 -18.37 -64.12 17.74
C HIS A 18 -17.39 -63.08 18.31
N VAL A 19 -17.66 -62.41 19.45
CA VAL A 19 -18.71 -62.56 20.49
C VAL A 19 -19.43 -61.20 20.72
N ALA A 20 -20.57 -61.20 21.42
CA ALA A 20 -21.34 -60.01 21.83
C ALA A 20 -21.29 -59.77 23.37
N ASP A 21 -22.03 -58.75 23.83
CA ASP A 21 -22.45 -58.50 25.23
C ASP A 21 -21.36 -58.10 26.26
N ALA A 22 -21.65 -57.38 27.35
CA ALA A 22 -22.72 -56.40 27.68
C ALA A 22 -22.36 -55.71 29.02
N LEU A 23 -23.24 -54.80 29.53
CA LEU A 23 -23.29 -54.29 30.93
C LEU A 23 -22.11 -53.34 31.30
N GLU A 24 -22.17 -52.43 32.30
CA GLU A 24 -23.26 -51.84 33.09
C GLU A 24 -22.82 -50.49 33.71
N THR A 25 -23.76 -49.70 34.25
CA THR A 25 -23.49 -48.63 35.24
C THR A 25 -24.22 -48.99 36.53
N PRO A 26 -23.61 -48.87 37.74
CA PRO A 26 -23.83 -47.63 38.53
C PRO A 26 -22.77 -47.28 39.63
N ALA A 27 -23.07 -46.21 40.40
CA ALA A 27 -22.80 -46.03 41.84
C ALA A 27 -21.42 -45.57 42.40
N THR A 28 -21.28 -44.23 42.55
CA THR A 28 -20.97 -43.49 43.81
C THR A 28 -19.99 -44.01 44.89
N ALA A 29 -18.82 -43.36 45.02
CA ALA A 29 -18.09 -42.95 46.26
C ALA A 29 -16.83 -42.14 45.83
N GLY A 30 -16.15 -41.28 46.62
CA GLY A 30 -16.34 -40.78 47.99
C GLY A 30 -14.96 -40.37 48.59
N HIS A 31 -14.85 -39.18 49.22
CA HIS A 31 -13.59 -38.55 49.72
C HIS A 31 -12.54 -38.16 48.63
N ASP A 32 -11.67 -37.16 48.79
CA ASP A 32 -11.67 -36.03 49.75
C ASP A 32 -10.94 -34.79 49.19
N ALA A 33 -11.03 -33.67 49.91
CA ALA A 33 -10.60 -32.35 49.48
C ALA A 33 -9.11 -32.03 49.76
N GLU A 34 -8.49 -31.26 48.85
CA GLU A 34 -7.44 -30.29 49.17
C GLU A 34 -7.59 -29.07 48.24
N ALA A 35 -7.14 -27.88 48.65
CA ALA A 35 -7.57 -26.60 48.05
C ALA A 35 -6.41 -25.75 47.50
N ASP A 36 -6.60 -25.18 46.30
CA ASP A 36 -5.63 -24.31 45.60
C ASP A 36 -6.10 -22.83 45.63
N PRO A 37 -5.38 -21.90 46.29
CA PRO A 37 -5.97 -20.65 46.80
C PRO A 37 -5.96 -19.45 45.83
N PHE A 38 -5.84 -19.63 44.51
CA PHE A 38 -5.72 -18.51 43.54
C PHE A 38 -6.63 -18.58 42.31
N SER A 39 -7.88 -19.03 42.49
CA SER A 39 -8.94 -18.87 41.47
C SER A 39 -9.78 -17.61 41.71
N VAL A 40 -9.91 -16.76 40.68
CA VAL A 40 -10.80 -15.58 40.69
C VAL A 40 -12.18 -15.99 40.16
N PRO A 41 -13.32 -15.69 40.82
CA PRO A 41 -14.62 -16.17 40.38
C PRO A 41 -15.13 -15.45 39.12
N GLU A 42 -15.52 -16.23 38.11
CA GLU A 42 -16.40 -15.72 37.04
C GLU A 42 -17.84 -15.61 37.55
N THR A 43 -18.51 -14.50 37.27
CA THR A 43 -19.91 -14.29 37.66
C THR A 43 -20.86 -14.88 36.62
N PRO A 44 -21.77 -15.79 36.97
CA PRO A 44 -22.75 -16.33 36.03
C PRO A 44 -23.90 -15.34 35.76
N ASP A 45 -24.32 -15.25 34.50
CA ASP A 45 -25.49 -14.45 34.09
C ASP A 45 -26.78 -15.00 34.73
N GLN A 46 -27.45 -14.18 35.54
CA GLN A 46 -28.77 -14.50 36.10
C GLN A 46 -29.89 -13.80 35.31
N GLU A 47 -30.61 -14.56 34.49
CA GLU A 47 -31.93 -14.16 34.01
C GLU A 47 -32.90 -14.04 35.19
N SER A 48 -33.21 -12.79 35.59
CA SER A 48 -34.23 -12.50 36.61
C SER A 48 -35.57 -12.21 35.96
N GLY A 49 -36.42 -13.24 35.87
CA GLY A 49 -37.80 -13.10 35.39
C GLY A 49 -38.66 -12.27 36.33
N MET A 50 -39.11 -11.09 35.89
CA MET A 50 -40.05 -10.24 36.64
C MET A 50 -41.34 -10.00 35.84
N VAL A 51 -42.47 -10.44 36.40
CA VAL A 51 -43.79 -10.37 35.74
C VAL A 51 -44.31 -8.93 35.71
N GLY A 52 -44.21 -8.27 34.55
CA GLY A 52 -44.68 -6.91 34.32
C GLY A 52 -46.05 -6.87 33.61
N VAL A 53 -47.01 -6.15 34.19
CA VAL A 53 -48.41 -6.03 33.71
C VAL A 53 -48.50 -5.50 32.27
N ALA A 54 -49.31 -6.15 31.44
CA ALA A 54 -49.47 -5.82 30.02
C ALA A 54 -50.36 -4.57 29.76
N THR A 55 -49.82 -3.37 29.97
CA THR A 55 -50.48 -2.12 29.54
C THR A 55 -50.27 -1.86 28.04
N LYS A 56 -51.31 -2.05 27.23
CA LYS A 56 -51.33 -1.63 25.81
C LYS A 56 -51.28 -0.09 25.71
N SER A 57 -50.11 0.47 25.37
CA SER A 57 -50.00 1.85 24.88
C SER A 57 -49.75 1.88 23.36
N SER A 58 -50.18 2.95 22.69
CA SER A 58 -50.25 3.01 21.23
C SER A 58 -48.87 3.10 20.56
N GLY A 59 -48.80 2.57 19.33
CA GLY A 59 -47.55 2.43 18.57
C GLY A 59 -46.98 3.76 18.06
N ALA A 60 -46.29 4.51 18.91
CA ALA A 60 -45.41 5.59 18.47
C ALA A 60 -44.16 5.00 17.80
N LYS A 61 -43.98 5.23 16.48
CA LYS A 61 -42.72 4.92 15.77
C LYS A 61 -41.58 5.78 16.35
N ARG A 62 -40.86 5.25 17.34
CA ARG A 62 -39.65 5.83 17.93
C ARG A 62 -38.62 6.06 16.82
N ARG A 63 -38.56 7.28 16.27
CA ARG A 63 -37.53 7.70 15.30
C ARG A 63 -36.18 7.36 15.93
N LYS A 64 -35.37 6.53 15.28
CA LYS A 64 -34.00 6.26 15.73
C LYS A 64 -33.27 7.60 15.79
N GLY A 65 -32.98 8.09 17.01
CA GLY A 65 -32.13 9.25 17.19
C GLY A 65 -30.76 8.95 16.57
N LYS A 66 -30.18 9.93 15.87
CA LYS A 66 -28.78 9.82 15.43
C LYS A 66 -27.92 9.69 16.69
N LYS A 67 -27.03 8.69 16.75
CA LYS A 67 -26.05 8.52 17.84
C LYS A 67 -25.39 9.86 18.20
N PRO A 68 -25.02 10.09 19.48
CA PRO A 68 -24.13 11.19 19.82
C PRO A 68 -22.77 11.00 19.14
N ILE A 69 -22.10 12.10 18.84
CA ILE A 69 -20.90 12.10 17.98
C ILE A 69 -19.72 11.34 18.63
N SER A 70 -19.72 11.26 19.96
CA SER A 70 -18.77 10.48 20.78
C SER A 70 -18.92 8.95 20.64
N GLU A 71 -20.07 8.44 20.20
CA GLU A 71 -20.36 6.99 20.05
C GLU A 71 -20.28 6.50 18.59
N LEU A 72 -19.81 7.37 17.68
CA LEU A 72 -19.62 7.00 16.27
C LEU A 72 -18.35 6.17 16.10
N GLU A 73 -18.53 4.96 15.56
CA GLU A 73 -17.40 4.13 15.15
C GLU A 73 -16.58 4.83 14.05
N PRO A 74 -15.30 4.46 13.87
CA PRO A 74 -14.55 4.87 12.68
C PRO A 74 -15.35 4.54 11.40
N LEU A 75 -15.41 5.50 10.49
CA LEU A 75 -16.15 5.41 9.21
C LEU A 75 -17.68 5.14 9.38
N GLU A 76 -18.31 5.45 10.51
CA GLU A 76 -19.79 5.44 10.64
C GLU A 76 -20.40 6.77 10.21
N PHE A 77 -21.31 6.73 9.22
CA PHE A 77 -21.94 7.92 8.66
C PHE A 77 -22.86 8.61 9.68
N SER A 78 -22.40 9.76 10.19
CA SER A 78 -23.09 10.62 11.16
C SER A 78 -24.34 11.28 10.57
N GLY A 79 -24.33 11.55 9.25
CA GLY A 79 -25.33 12.36 8.58
C GLY A 79 -25.47 13.77 9.17
N ARG A 80 -24.37 14.38 9.63
CA ARG A 80 -24.29 15.78 10.10
C ARG A 80 -23.12 16.46 9.39
N PHE A 81 -23.23 17.76 9.08
CA PHE A 81 -22.10 18.52 8.51
C PHE A 81 -20.88 18.46 9.45
N ALA A 82 -19.72 18.08 8.90
CA ALA A 82 -18.48 17.80 9.63
C ALA A 82 -18.63 16.79 10.80
N GLY A 83 -19.63 15.91 10.78
CA GLY A 83 -19.91 14.99 11.89
C GLY A 83 -18.85 13.90 12.08
N GLY A 84 -18.40 13.27 10.99
CA GLY A 84 -17.28 12.33 11.00
C GLY A 84 -15.97 12.97 11.46
N LEU A 85 -15.64 14.16 10.94
CA LEU A 85 -14.49 14.95 11.39
C LEU A 85 -14.53 15.27 12.89
N ARG A 86 -15.69 15.65 13.43
CA ARG A 86 -15.86 15.91 14.88
C ARG A 86 -15.68 14.64 15.71
N ALA A 87 -16.13 13.47 15.23
CA ALA A 87 -15.88 12.20 15.90
C ALA A 87 -14.38 11.85 15.89
N ASP A 88 -13.71 12.00 14.75
CA ASP A 88 -12.28 11.74 14.58
C ASP A 88 -11.43 12.64 15.51
N LEU A 89 -11.76 13.93 15.61
CA LEU A 89 -11.14 14.86 16.56
C LEU A 89 -11.39 14.47 18.02
N LEU A 90 -12.63 14.13 18.40
CA LEU A 90 -12.96 13.70 19.77
C LEU A 90 -12.22 12.41 20.17
N ARG A 91 -11.94 11.50 19.23
CA ARG A 91 -11.14 10.28 19.49
C ARG A 91 -9.64 10.55 19.60
N ARG A 92 -9.07 11.50 18.84
CA ARG A 92 -7.60 11.71 18.78
C ARG A 92 -7.05 12.86 19.61
N VAL A 93 -7.79 13.94 19.85
CA VAL A 93 -7.28 15.09 20.65
C VAL A 93 -6.83 14.69 22.06
N PRO A 94 -7.56 13.85 22.84
CA PRO A 94 -7.10 13.42 24.17
C PRO A 94 -5.81 12.60 24.16
N LEU A 95 -5.50 11.94 23.03
CA LEU A 95 -4.35 11.05 22.87
C LEU A 95 -3.11 11.76 22.34
N TYR A 96 -3.24 13.01 21.84
CA TYR A 96 -2.19 13.70 21.10
C TYR A 96 -0.85 13.80 21.85
N VAL A 97 -0.88 14.10 23.15
CA VAL A 97 0.35 14.16 23.97
C VAL A 97 1.01 12.79 24.09
N SER A 98 0.22 11.71 24.19
CA SER A 98 0.74 10.35 24.27
C SER A 98 1.50 9.93 23.00
N ASP A 99 1.06 10.39 21.82
CA ASP A 99 1.73 10.11 20.54
C ASP A 99 3.16 10.67 20.48
N TRP A 100 3.49 11.66 21.31
CA TRP A 100 4.84 12.23 21.43
C TRP A 100 5.65 11.60 22.57
N THR A 101 5.03 11.29 23.72
CA THR A 101 5.76 10.73 24.88
C THR A 101 6.04 9.24 24.74
N GLU A 102 5.14 8.45 24.13
CA GLU A 102 5.25 6.99 24.01
C GLU A 102 6.51 6.54 23.24
N ALA A 103 7.02 7.42 22.36
CA ALA A 103 8.29 7.28 21.65
C ALA A 103 9.51 7.05 22.57
N PHE A 104 9.50 7.70 23.74
CA PHE A 104 10.60 7.75 24.70
C PHE A 104 10.36 6.88 25.93
N THR A 105 9.18 6.26 26.05
CA THR A 105 8.82 5.43 27.21
C THR A 105 9.56 4.09 27.19
N GLY A 106 10.49 3.90 28.13
CA GLY A 106 11.21 2.64 28.34
C GLY A 106 12.00 2.19 27.11
N GLY A 107 11.92 0.91 26.76
CA GLY A 107 12.66 0.32 25.63
C GLY A 107 12.26 0.86 24.24
N ASN A 108 11.20 1.67 24.13
CA ASN A 108 10.71 2.17 22.85
C ASN A 108 11.74 3.05 22.12
N CYS A 109 12.56 3.83 22.83
CA CYS A 109 13.50 4.78 22.21
C CYS A 109 14.48 4.10 21.22
N MET A 110 15.00 2.92 21.56
CA MET A 110 15.86 2.13 20.66
C MET A 110 15.09 1.64 19.43
N LYS A 111 13.82 1.22 19.60
CA LYS A 111 12.95 0.76 18.52
C LYS A 111 12.57 1.90 17.57
N THR A 112 12.23 3.06 18.12
CA THR A 112 11.96 4.32 17.41
C THR A 112 13.16 4.74 16.57
N THR A 113 14.36 4.78 17.17
CA THR A 113 15.60 5.16 16.48
C THR A 113 15.94 4.18 15.34
N ALA A 114 15.85 2.86 15.59
CA ALA A 114 16.06 1.86 14.56
C ALA A 114 15.04 1.94 13.41
N SER A 115 13.78 2.27 13.73
CA SER A 115 12.71 2.48 12.74
C SER A 115 12.96 3.74 11.90
N ILE A 116 13.41 4.84 12.50
CA ILE A 116 13.79 6.07 11.77
C ILE A 116 14.90 5.77 10.76
N CYS A 117 16.00 5.14 11.18
CA CYS A 117 17.12 4.84 10.30
C CYS A 117 16.72 3.89 9.15
N PHE A 118 15.95 2.85 9.43
CA PHE A 118 15.41 1.94 8.41
C PHE A 118 14.49 2.66 7.41
N LEU A 119 13.50 3.40 7.91
CA LEU A 119 12.44 3.96 7.08
C LEU A 119 12.87 5.20 6.32
N PHE A 120 13.86 5.96 6.81
CA PHE A 120 14.54 7.00 6.03
C PHE A 120 14.99 6.46 4.67
N PHE A 121 15.77 5.39 4.67
CA PHE A 121 16.27 4.77 3.44
C PHE A 121 15.15 4.15 2.59
N ALA A 122 14.13 3.54 3.23
CA ALA A 122 12.95 3.03 2.54
C ALA A 122 12.00 4.12 2.00
N CYS A 123 12.20 5.40 2.34
CA CYS A 123 11.50 6.55 1.78
C CYS A 123 12.33 7.30 0.74
N LEU A 124 13.63 7.49 1.00
CA LEU A 124 14.56 8.14 0.08
C LEU A 124 14.67 7.39 -1.25
N SER A 125 14.81 6.06 -1.21
CA SER A 125 14.92 5.27 -2.45
C SER A 125 13.71 5.46 -3.37
N PRO A 126 12.45 5.27 -2.94
CA PRO A 126 11.29 5.59 -3.76
C PRO A 126 11.21 7.07 -4.18
N ALA A 127 11.58 8.03 -3.32
CA ALA A 127 11.54 9.45 -3.70
C ALA A 127 12.51 9.78 -4.85
N VAL A 128 13.73 9.24 -4.81
CA VAL A 128 14.72 9.36 -5.90
C VAL A 128 14.24 8.62 -7.15
N THR A 129 13.76 7.38 -7.01
CA THR A 129 13.23 6.56 -8.11
C THR A 129 12.02 7.20 -8.81
N PHE A 130 11.09 7.82 -8.07
CA PHE A 130 9.95 8.54 -8.66
C PHE A 130 10.35 9.87 -9.27
N GLY A 131 11.21 10.66 -8.62
CA GLY A 131 11.65 11.95 -9.17
C GLY A 131 12.43 11.79 -10.48
N ALA A 132 13.19 10.71 -10.63
CA ALA A 132 13.81 10.33 -11.90
C ALA A 132 12.76 10.02 -12.98
N ALA A 133 11.71 9.28 -12.63
CA ALA A 133 10.63 8.95 -13.55
C ALA A 133 9.72 10.15 -13.90
N PHE A 134 9.64 11.16 -13.03
CA PHE A 134 8.97 12.43 -13.33
C PHE A 134 9.83 13.31 -14.24
N ALA A 135 11.15 13.36 -14.02
CA ALA A 135 12.08 14.06 -14.91
C ALA A 135 12.00 13.50 -16.35
N ASP A 136 12.10 12.18 -16.48
CA ASP A 136 11.97 11.41 -17.74
C ASP A 136 10.57 11.47 -18.40
N ALA A 137 9.57 12.04 -17.73
CA ALA A 137 8.17 12.12 -18.18
C ALA A 137 7.60 13.56 -18.25
N THR A 138 8.40 14.56 -17.87
CA THR A 138 8.04 15.98 -17.87
C THR A 138 9.14 16.86 -18.49
N ASP A 139 10.07 16.24 -19.23
CA ASP A 139 11.22 16.90 -19.87
C ASP A 139 11.99 17.81 -18.88
N ASN A 140 12.33 17.25 -17.72
CA ASN A 140 12.99 17.91 -16.59
C ASN A 140 12.20 19.06 -15.92
N GLN A 141 10.91 19.26 -16.20
CA GLN A 141 10.09 20.25 -15.48
C GLN A 141 9.82 19.87 -14.01
N LEU A 142 9.93 18.59 -13.64
CA LEU A 142 9.76 18.12 -12.26
C LEU A 142 10.74 16.99 -11.93
N GLY A 143 11.65 17.21 -10.98
CA GLY A 143 12.78 16.31 -10.74
C GLY A 143 12.84 15.67 -9.36
N VAL A 144 14.03 15.18 -9.02
CA VAL A 144 14.33 14.50 -7.75
C VAL A 144 14.26 15.47 -6.56
N ILE A 145 14.68 16.72 -6.75
CA ILE A 145 14.69 17.74 -5.68
C ILE A 145 13.26 18.04 -5.23
N GLU A 146 12.35 18.38 -6.16
CA GLU A 146 10.95 18.63 -5.85
C GLU A 146 10.28 17.39 -5.23
N THR A 147 10.65 16.19 -5.68
CA THR A 147 10.08 14.93 -5.17
C THR A 147 10.50 14.64 -3.72
N ILE A 148 11.76 14.94 -3.36
CA ILE A 148 12.26 14.84 -1.98
C ILE A 148 11.67 15.96 -1.11
N ILE A 149 11.62 17.21 -1.60
CA ILE A 149 11.04 18.35 -0.88
C ILE A 149 9.55 18.11 -0.60
N SER A 150 8.75 17.72 -1.59
CA SER A 150 7.31 17.42 -1.40
C SER A 150 7.12 16.32 -0.37
N SER A 151 7.82 15.20 -0.55
CA SER A 151 7.72 14.06 0.36
C SER A 151 8.16 14.43 1.77
N GLY A 152 9.17 15.29 1.92
CA GLY A 152 9.63 15.83 3.20
C GLY A 152 8.64 16.80 3.86
N MET A 153 8.33 17.92 3.22
CA MET A 153 7.48 18.99 3.77
C MET A 153 6.08 18.49 4.11
N SER A 154 5.44 17.75 3.20
CA SER A 154 4.11 17.17 3.43
C SER A 154 4.13 16.22 4.63
N GLY A 155 5.17 15.38 4.73
CA GLY A 155 5.38 14.45 5.85
C GLY A 155 5.61 15.14 7.19
N LEU A 156 6.38 16.24 7.24
CA LEU A 156 6.53 17.06 8.45
C LEU A 156 5.17 17.59 8.93
N ILE A 157 4.43 18.27 8.05
CA ILE A 157 3.13 18.88 8.38
C ILE A 157 2.13 17.82 8.85
N TYR A 158 2.08 16.68 8.15
CA TYR A 158 1.21 15.56 8.48
C TYR A 158 1.62 14.91 9.82
N SER A 159 2.90 14.82 10.16
CA SER A 159 3.32 14.28 11.48
C SER A 159 2.74 15.08 12.66
N PHE A 160 2.64 16.41 12.52
CA PHE A 160 2.04 17.28 13.53
C PHE A 160 0.50 17.26 13.51
N LEU A 161 -0.15 17.25 12.34
CA LEU A 161 -1.59 17.53 12.24
C LEU A 161 -2.48 16.31 12.01
N SER A 162 -1.93 15.17 11.55
CA SER A 162 -2.72 13.99 11.16
C SER A 162 -3.44 13.29 12.31
N GLY A 163 -4.52 12.61 11.94
CA GLY A 163 -5.22 11.66 12.79
C GLY A 163 -4.49 10.33 12.92
N GLN A 164 -3.96 9.77 11.82
CA GLN A 164 -3.15 8.54 11.82
C GLN A 164 -1.68 8.83 11.41
N PRO A 165 -0.78 9.09 12.38
CA PRO A 165 0.63 9.42 12.09
C PRO A 165 1.47 8.23 11.62
N LEU A 166 0.93 7.01 11.60
CA LEU A 166 1.60 5.83 11.04
C LEU A 166 1.60 5.81 9.50
N CYS A 167 0.69 6.56 8.86
CA CYS A 167 0.63 6.70 7.40
C CYS A 167 1.79 7.57 6.89
N ILE A 168 2.81 6.97 6.27
CA ILE A 168 3.94 7.70 5.68
C ILE A 168 3.53 8.30 4.34
N LEU A 169 3.75 9.61 4.18
CA LEU A 169 3.49 10.33 2.93
C LEU A 169 4.63 10.21 1.91
N GLY A 170 4.30 10.43 0.64
CA GLY A 170 5.24 10.95 -0.35
C GLY A 170 4.64 10.98 -1.74
N ALA A 171 5.46 11.34 -2.72
CA ALA A 171 5.01 11.63 -4.08
C ALA A 171 4.36 10.42 -4.79
N THR A 172 3.32 10.69 -5.57
CA THR A 172 2.61 9.70 -6.41
C THR A 172 2.55 10.12 -7.89
N GLY A 173 2.57 11.41 -8.22
CA GLY A 173 2.59 11.89 -9.60
C GLY A 173 2.82 13.41 -9.74
N PRO A 174 3.15 13.90 -10.95
CA PRO A 174 3.18 15.32 -11.27
C PRO A 174 1.76 15.91 -11.33
N GLU A 175 1.62 17.19 -10.95
CA GLU A 175 0.35 17.93 -11.06
C GLU A 175 0.58 19.41 -11.41
N LEU A 176 -0.49 20.10 -11.84
CA LEU A 176 -0.49 21.53 -12.13
C LEU A 176 -1.15 22.31 -10.98
N ALA A 177 -0.70 23.56 -10.74
CA ALA A 177 -1.13 24.38 -9.61
C ALA A 177 -2.66 24.49 -9.44
N PHE A 178 -3.40 24.83 -10.49
CA PHE A 178 -4.87 24.88 -10.42
C PHE A 178 -5.52 23.51 -10.19
N THR A 179 -4.94 22.43 -10.74
CA THR A 179 -5.41 21.06 -10.51
C THR A 179 -5.29 20.68 -9.04
N ALA A 180 -4.16 21.03 -8.40
CA ALA A 180 -3.92 20.83 -6.97
C ALA A 180 -4.90 21.63 -6.09
N LEU A 181 -5.21 22.88 -6.47
CA LEU A 181 -6.17 23.75 -5.76
C LEU A 181 -7.62 23.26 -5.90
N TRP A 182 -8.04 22.76 -7.06
CA TRP A 182 -9.34 22.10 -7.21
C TRP A 182 -9.38 20.78 -6.41
N CYS A 183 -8.29 20.00 -6.39
CA CYS A 183 -8.18 18.77 -5.60
C CYS A 183 -8.24 19.05 -4.09
N SER A 184 -7.62 20.14 -3.62
CA SER A 184 -7.77 20.68 -2.27
C SER A 184 -9.25 20.92 -1.93
N LEU A 185 -9.96 21.69 -2.76
CA LEU A 185 -11.38 21.98 -2.56
C LEU A 185 -12.23 20.70 -2.51
N PHE A 186 -12.09 19.79 -3.47
CA PHE A 186 -12.86 18.55 -3.49
C PHE A 186 -12.58 17.67 -2.28
N THR A 187 -11.33 17.54 -1.85
CA THR A 187 -10.95 16.74 -0.68
C THR A 187 -11.46 17.35 0.63
N ILE A 188 -11.44 18.68 0.76
CA ILE A 188 -12.06 19.38 1.90
C ILE A 188 -13.57 19.12 1.94
N LEU A 189 -14.26 19.20 0.80
CA LEU A 189 -15.70 18.90 0.72
C LEU A 189 -15.98 17.44 1.10
N VAL A 190 -15.17 16.48 0.65
CA VAL A 190 -15.28 15.05 1.03
C VAL A 190 -15.14 14.84 2.54
N ALA A 191 -14.16 15.49 3.19
CA ALA A 191 -13.98 15.42 4.63
C ALA A 191 -15.14 16.07 5.42
N LEU A 192 -15.70 17.17 4.93
CA LEU A 192 -16.83 17.89 5.56
C LEU A 192 -18.18 17.19 5.37
N PHE A 193 -18.40 16.51 4.24
CA PHE A 193 -19.64 15.78 3.95
C PHE A 193 -19.64 14.31 4.42
N ASP A 194 -18.69 13.91 5.25
CA ASP A 194 -18.66 12.58 5.90
C ASP A 194 -18.57 11.43 4.88
N LEU A 195 -17.97 11.72 3.70
CA LEU A 195 -17.95 10.81 2.55
C LEU A 195 -16.94 9.68 2.72
N SER A 196 -15.93 9.82 3.59
CA SER A 196 -14.99 8.72 3.89
C SER A 196 -15.71 7.47 4.40
N ALA A 197 -16.89 7.59 5.01
CA ALA A 197 -17.73 6.46 5.40
C ALA A 197 -18.02 5.47 4.24
N CYS A 198 -17.96 5.92 2.98
CA CYS A 198 -18.06 5.05 1.79
C CYS A 198 -16.94 4.00 1.71
N MET A 199 -15.81 4.19 2.39
CA MET A 199 -14.72 3.20 2.45
C MET A 199 -15.12 1.90 3.15
N LYS A 200 -16.19 1.87 3.97
CA LYS A 200 -16.79 0.62 4.46
C LYS A 200 -17.38 -0.28 3.35
N VAL A 201 -17.44 0.20 2.10
CA VAL A 201 -17.84 -0.60 0.92
C VAL A 201 -16.62 -1.22 0.22
N CYS A 202 -15.42 -0.69 0.43
CA CYS A 202 -14.19 -1.27 -0.12
C CYS A 202 -13.88 -2.58 0.61
N THR A 203 -13.64 -3.64 -0.15
CA THR A 203 -13.20 -4.95 0.37
C THR A 203 -11.93 -5.39 -0.33
N ARG A 204 -11.28 -6.45 0.17
CA ARG A 204 -10.03 -7.02 -0.34
C ARG A 204 -10.01 -7.20 -1.86
N PHE A 205 -11.15 -7.51 -2.49
CA PHE A 205 -11.35 -7.49 -3.95
C PHE A 205 -10.76 -6.24 -4.64
N THR A 206 -11.09 -5.04 -4.13
CA THR A 206 -10.63 -3.76 -4.67
C THR A 206 -9.17 -3.50 -4.29
N GLU A 207 -8.78 -3.80 -3.04
CA GLU A 207 -7.41 -3.63 -2.54
C GLU A 207 -6.40 -4.39 -3.41
N GLU A 208 -6.73 -5.62 -3.80
CA GLU A 208 -5.85 -6.50 -4.57
C GLU A 208 -5.81 -6.17 -6.06
N ILE A 209 -6.93 -5.78 -6.68
CA ILE A 209 -6.92 -5.30 -8.08
C ILE A 209 -6.04 -4.05 -8.20
N PHE A 210 -6.18 -3.12 -7.26
CA PHE A 210 -5.38 -1.89 -7.24
C PHE A 210 -3.89 -2.16 -7.00
N SER A 211 -3.57 -3.00 -6.00
CA SER A 211 -2.18 -3.38 -5.70
C SER A 211 -1.52 -4.12 -6.88
N PHE A 212 -2.25 -5.02 -7.54
CA PHE A 212 -1.73 -5.75 -8.71
C PHE A 212 -1.47 -4.82 -9.89
N LEU A 213 -2.36 -3.85 -10.13
CA LEU A 213 -2.17 -2.86 -11.19
C LEU A 213 -0.89 -2.03 -10.99
N ILE A 214 -0.65 -1.52 -9.77
CA ILE A 214 0.56 -0.77 -9.43
C ILE A 214 1.81 -1.61 -9.71
N SER A 215 1.80 -2.89 -9.32
CA SER A 215 2.89 -3.83 -9.62
C SER A 215 3.12 -4.01 -11.13
N ILE A 216 2.07 -4.16 -11.95
CA ILE A 216 2.21 -4.19 -13.42
C ILE A 216 2.86 -2.89 -13.91
N ILE A 217 2.41 -1.73 -13.44
CA ILE A 217 2.94 -0.42 -13.85
C ILE A 217 4.44 -0.31 -13.54
N PHE A 218 4.90 -0.73 -12.35
CA PHE A 218 6.33 -0.72 -12.02
C PHE A 218 7.15 -1.72 -12.85
N ILE A 219 6.65 -2.94 -13.08
CA ILE A 219 7.33 -3.95 -13.90
C ILE A 219 7.48 -3.44 -15.35
N VAL A 220 6.38 -2.94 -15.94
CA VAL A 220 6.38 -2.39 -17.30
C VAL A 220 7.25 -1.13 -17.39
N GLY A 221 7.22 -0.26 -16.37
CA GLY A 221 8.08 0.93 -16.30
C GLY A 221 9.56 0.57 -16.26
N ALA A 222 9.97 -0.36 -15.39
CA ALA A 222 11.34 -0.85 -15.31
C ALA A 222 11.84 -1.42 -16.64
N PHE A 223 11.06 -2.32 -17.27
CA PHE A 223 11.42 -2.85 -18.60
C PHE A 223 11.42 -1.77 -19.68
N THR A 224 10.52 -0.78 -19.63
CA THR A 224 10.52 0.35 -20.56
C THR A 224 11.79 1.18 -20.44
N THR A 225 12.27 1.45 -19.21
CA THR A 225 13.54 2.17 -18.99
C THR A 225 14.75 1.38 -19.52
N LEU A 226 14.78 0.06 -19.31
CA LEU A 226 15.85 -0.79 -19.85
C LEU A 226 15.80 -0.90 -21.39
N ILE A 227 14.60 -1.00 -21.98
CA ILE A 227 14.43 -1.07 -23.44
C ILE A 227 14.73 0.29 -24.09
N LYS A 228 14.32 1.42 -23.49
CA LYS A 228 14.69 2.77 -23.94
C LYS A 228 16.21 2.92 -24.11
N LEU A 229 17.02 2.28 -23.26
CA LEU A 229 18.48 2.33 -23.36
C LEU A 229 19.05 1.64 -24.63
N TYR A 230 18.30 0.73 -25.25
CA TYR A 230 18.61 0.14 -26.56
C TYR A 230 17.91 0.84 -27.74
N LEU A 231 16.90 1.69 -27.47
CA LEU A 231 16.13 2.43 -28.47
C LEU A 231 16.47 3.93 -28.54
N ALA A 232 17.46 4.37 -27.75
CA ALA A 232 17.93 5.77 -27.72
C ALA A 232 18.87 6.11 -28.89
N ASP A 233 19.27 5.13 -29.70
CA ASP A 233 19.96 5.33 -30.98
C ASP A 233 18.93 5.46 -32.11
N PRO A 234 18.89 6.58 -32.85
CA PRO A 234 18.27 6.62 -34.16
C PRO A 234 19.14 5.91 -35.21
N ASP A 235 18.47 5.23 -36.16
CA ASP A 235 18.98 4.83 -37.47
C ASP A 235 20.29 4.00 -37.54
N VAL A 236 20.17 2.69 -37.28
CA VAL A 236 21.21 1.68 -37.49
C VAL A 236 21.39 1.34 -39.00
N GLU A 237 21.65 2.35 -39.82
CA GLU A 237 22.08 2.20 -41.23
C GLU A 237 23.38 2.97 -41.56
N GLY A 238 23.97 3.70 -40.59
CA GLY A 238 25.27 4.37 -40.71
C GLY A 238 26.44 3.60 -40.09
N ASP A 239 27.64 3.73 -40.67
CA ASP A 239 28.91 3.17 -40.18
C ASP A 239 29.51 4.06 -39.07
N ASP A 240 28.73 4.32 -38.01
CA ASP A 240 29.08 5.28 -36.96
C ASP A 240 30.00 4.65 -35.89
N PRO A 241 31.19 5.23 -35.59
CA PRO A 241 32.12 4.71 -34.59
C PRO A 241 31.58 4.71 -33.14
N ALA A 242 30.47 5.39 -32.83
CA ALA A 242 29.83 5.38 -31.51
C ALA A 242 28.99 4.11 -31.26
N ALA A 243 28.52 3.42 -32.30
CA ALA A 243 27.64 2.25 -32.18
C ALA A 243 28.13 1.13 -31.22
N PRO A 244 29.42 0.72 -31.18
CA PRO A 244 29.89 -0.25 -30.18
C PRO A 244 29.86 0.29 -28.74
N ALA A 245 30.10 1.59 -28.53
CA ALA A 245 30.04 2.20 -27.21
C ALA A 245 28.60 2.27 -26.68
N ASN A 246 27.63 2.63 -27.53
CA ASN A 246 26.21 2.66 -27.17
C ASN A 246 25.69 1.27 -26.81
N ARG A 247 26.13 0.22 -27.53
CA ARG A 247 25.83 -1.19 -27.20
C ARG A 247 26.46 -1.62 -25.87
N ALA A 248 27.68 -1.18 -25.56
CA ALA A 248 28.32 -1.44 -24.27
C ALA A 248 27.59 -0.74 -23.11
N LYS A 249 27.20 0.53 -23.30
CA LYS A 249 26.36 1.33 -22.39
C LYS A 249 25.03 0.65 -22.09
N ALA A 250 24.33 0.16 -23.12
CA ALA A 250 23.07 -0.55 -22.96
C ALA A 250 23.21 -1.90 -22.23
N PHE A 251 24.26 -2.67 -22.54
CA PHE A 251 24.55 -3.95 -21.89
C PHE A 251 24.94 -3.76 -20.41
N LEU A 252 25.88 -2.87 -20.10
CA LEU A 252 26.29 -2.57 -18.73
C LEU A 252 25.12 -2.04 -17.91
N GLY A 253 24.35 -1.10 -18.45
CA GLY A 253 23.19 -0.55 -17.76
C GLY A 253 22.13 -1.61 -17.44
N THR A 254 21.89 -2.54 -18.36
CA THR A 254 20.98 -3.68 -18.15
C THR A 254 21.48 -4.64 -17.07
N LEU A 255 22.78 -4.95 -17.04
CA LEU A 255 23.37 -5.75 -15.97
C LEU A 255 23.25 -5.06 -14.60
N LEU A 256 23.55 -3.76 -14.51
CA LEU A 256 23.42 -2.99 -13.26
C LEU A 256 21.98 -2.98 -12.74
N GLY A 257 20.99 -2.76 -13.62
CA GLY A 257 19.57 -2.81 -13.24
C GLY A 257 19.11 -4.19 -12.78
N LEU A 258 19.42 -5.24 -13.54
CA LEU A 258 19.02 -6.61 -13.19
C LEU A 258 19.73 -7.12 -11.92
N PHE A 259 21.02 -6.85 -11.73
CA PHE A 259 21.73 -7.21 -10.51
C PHE A 259 21.26 -6.41 -9.28
N THR A 260 20.87 -5.14 -9.45
CA THR A 260 20.21 -4.36 -8.38
C THR A 260 18.94 -5.06 -7.89
N TYR A 261 18.09 -5.50 -8.83
CA TYR A 261 16.89 -6.29 -8.52
C TYR A 261 17.22 -7.61 -7.82
N PHE A 262 18.11 -8.44 -8.38
CA PHE A 262 18.44 -9.76 -7.83
C PHE A 262 19.05 -9.66 -6.41
N THR A 263 19.95 -8.71 -6.18
CA THR A 263 20.56 -8.50 -4.86
C THR A 263 19.55 -7.94 -3.86
N ALA A 264 18.64 -7.05 -4.27
CA ALA A 264 17.56 -6.59 -3.38
C ALA A 264 16.60 -7.73 -2.99
N MET A 265 16.28 -8.63 -3.93
CA MET A 265 15.48 -9.84 -3.67
C MET A 265 16.23 -10.85 -2.79
N TRP A 266 17.54 -11.01 -2.96
CA TRP A 266 18.37 -11.86 -2.10
C TRP A 266 18.42 -11.33 -0.66
N CYS A 267 18.65 -10.02 -0.47
CA CYS A 267 18.57 -9.36 0.84
C CYS A 267 17.19 -9.55 1.48
N ARG A 268 16.11 -9.41 0.70
CA ARG A 268 14.72 -9.66 1.17
C ARG A 268 14.48 -11.12 1.60
N ALA A 269 15.16 -12.09 0.99
CA ALA A 269 15.05 -13.50 1.35
C ALA A 269 15.92 -13.88 2.57
N PHE A 270 16.95 -13.08 2.87
CA PHE A 270 17.94 -13.32 3.92
C PHE A 270 17.35 -13.61 5.33
N PRO A 271 16.20 -13.02 5.77
CA PRO A 271 15.51 -13.38 7.02
C PRO A 271 15.16 -14.86 7.21
N LYS A 272 15.07 -15.63 6.13
CA LYS A 272 14.74 -17.07 6.17
C LYS A 272 15.96 -17.98 6.39
N ARG A 273 17.19 -17.45 6.32
CA ARG A 273 18.44 -18.21 6.50
C ARG A 273 18.83 -18.25 7.98
N ASN A 274 19.31 -19.40 8.47
CA ASN A 274 19.79 -19.56 9.85
C ASN A 274 21.33 -19.49 9.97
N GLU A 275 22.01 -19.05 8.90
CA GLU A 275 23.47 -19.04 8.76
C GLU A 275 24.16 -17.85 9.49
N THR A 276 23.40 -16.87 9.99
CA THR A 276 23.92 -15.62 10.56
C THR A 276 23.12 -15.15 11.78
N THR A 277 23.67 -14.21 12.56
CA THR A 277 23.02 -13.71 13.78
C THR A 277 21.71 -12.97 13.47
N PRO A 278 20.69 -13.04 14.35
CA PRO A 278 19.40 -12.38 14.13
C PRO A 278 19.47 -10.86 13.90
N LEU A 279 20.52 -10.20 14.41
CA LEU A 279 20.77 -8.78 14.19
C LEU A 279 21.23 -8.51 12.75
N VAL A 280 22.35 -9.11 12.32
CA VAL A 280 22.88 -8.98 10.95
C VAL A 280 21.81 -9.36 9.93
N ARG A 281 21.08 -10.44 10.21
CA ARG A 281 19.99 -10.94 9.37
C ARG A 281 18.84 -9.94 9.20
N LYS A 282 18.49 -9.17 10.23
CA LYS A 282 17.51 -8.07 10.15
C LYS A 282 18.07 -6.84 9.42
N LEU A 283 19.33 -6.48 9.70
CA LEU A 283 19.98 -5.32 9.07
C LEU A 283 20.08 -5.47 7.54
N ILE A 284 20.56 -6.62 7.04
CA ILE A 284 20.69 -6.89 5.60
C ILE A 284 19.32 -6.84 4.90
N ALA A 285 18.28 -7.38 5.54
CA ALA A 285 16.93 -7.38 4.97
C ALA A 285 16.31 -5.98 4.92
N ASN A 286 16.52 -5.18 5.96
CA ASN A 286 15.97 -3.84 6.09
C ASN A 286 16.67 -2.83 5.15
N TYR A 287 18.00 -2.88 5.05
CA TYR A 287 18.76 -1.95 4.19
C TYR A 287 19.01 -2.48 2.77
N GLY A 288 18.51 -3.67 2.43
CA GLY A 288 18.86 -4.40 1.22
C GLY A 288 18.70 -3.64 -0.10
N VAL A 289 17.63 -2.86 -0.26
CA VAL A 289 17.40 -2.04 -1.47
C VAL A 289 18.46 -0.94 -1.59
N THR A 290 18.73 -0.21 -0.52
CA THR A 290 19.75 0.85 -0.48
C THR A 290 21.16 0.30 -0.64
N LEU A 291 21.46 -0.86 -0.04
CA LEU A 291 22.73 -1.54 -0.22
C LEU A 291 22.94 -1.93 -1.70
N SER A 292 21.89 -2.42 -2.39
CA SER A 292 21.96 -2.63 -3.85
C SER A 292 22.21 -1.32 -4.61
N ILE A 293 21.48 -0.24 -4.32
CA ILE A 293 21.67 1.06 -5.00
C ILE A 293 23.13 1.54 -4.84
N LEU A 294 23.64 1.57 -3.62
CA LEU A 294 25.01 2.02 -3.32
C LEU A 294 26.06 1.11 -3.97
N LEU A 295 25.86 -0.21 -3.94
CA LEU A 295 26.75 -1.19 -4.55
C LEU A 295 26.85 -1.00 -6.06
N TYR A 296 25.72 -0.97 -6.78
CA TYR A 296 25.75 -0.90 -8.25
C TYR A 296 26.04 0.52 -8.78
N SER A 297 25.72 1.58 -8.03
CA SER A 297 26.21 2.94 -8.35
C SER A 297 27.73 3.05 -8.13
N GLY A 298 28.26 2.44 -7.07
CA GLY A 298 29.71 2.36 -6.83
C GLY A 298 30.45 1.54 -7.87
N ILE A 299 29.88 0.43 -8.34
CA ILE A 299 30.41 -0.36 -9.47
C ILE A 299 30.38 0.46 -10.77
N ASN A 300 29.31 1.21 -11.04
CA ASN A 300 29.23 2.10 -12.20
C ASN A 300 30.35 3.14 -12.21
N TYR A 301 30.63 3.77 -11.06
CA TYR A 301 31.74 4.73 -10.91
C TYR A 301 33.15 4.10 -11.11
N GLY A 302 33.26 2.77 -11.02
CA GLY A 302 34.46 2.03 -11.40
C GLY A 302 34.66 1.89 -12.91
N PHE A 303 33.58 1.74 -13.68
CA PHE A 303 33.59 1.57 -15.14
C PHE A 303 33.61 2.91 -15.88
N ARG A 304 34.70 3.67 -15.72
CA ARG A 304 34.88 5.02 -16.29
C ARG A 304 34.77 5.08 -17.82
N ASP A 305 35.04 3.97 -18.50
CA ASP A 305 35.05 3.90 -19.96
C ASP A 305 33.64 3.74 -20.58
N VAL A 306 32.59 3.63 -19.75
CA VAL A 306 31.19 3.43 -20.18
C VAL A 306 30.27 4.38 -19.44
N ASP A 307 29.93 5.51 -20.07
CA ASP A 307 28.96 6.48 -19.55
C ASP A 307 27.53 5.89 -19.52
N VAL A 308 27.07 5.44 -18.35
CA VAL A 308 25.68 5.01 -18.13
C VAL A 308 24.86 6.18 -17.60
N PRO A 309 23.63 6.45 -18.11
CA PRO A 309 22.89 7.66 -17.76
C PRO A 309 22.59 7.76 -16.26
N CYS A 310 23.09 8.83 -15.64
CA CYS A 310 22.90 9.15 -14.23
C CYS A 310 21.73 10.13 -14.03
N LEU A 311 21.54 10.66 -12.82
CA LEU A 311 20.41 11.55 -12.53
C LEU A 311 20.69 12.98 -12.96
N ASP A 312 19.89 13.47 -13.90
CA ASP A 312 19.84 14.88 -14.30
C ASP A 312 19.22 15.70 -13.16
N MET A 313 20.09 16.32 -12.36
CA MET A 313 19.72 17.09 -11.17
C MET A 313 20.84 18.11 -10.90
N PRO A 314 20.51 19.38 -10.56
CA PRO A 314 21.53 20.36 -10.20
C PRO A 314 22.20 20.02 -8.86
N ASP A 315 23.48 20.37 -8.72
CA ASP A 315 24.23 20.18 -7.47
C ASP A 315 23.74 21.10 -6.33
N GLU A 316 23.11 22.23 -6.66
CA GLU A 316 22.45 23.13 -5.70
C GLU A 316 20.95 22.85 -5.57
N VAL A 317 20.35 23.23 -4.43
CA VAL A 317 18.92 23.00 -4.12
C VAL A 317 18.04 24.09 -4.78
N VAL A 318 18.00 24.05 -6.12
CA VAL A 318 17.19 24.91 -6.99
C VAL A 318 16.13 24.07 -7.74
N PRO A 319 15.04 24.67 -8.25
CA PRO A 319 14.09 23.95 -9.09
C PRO A 319 14.73 23.42 -10.38
N THR A 320 14.33 22.22 -10.77
CA THR A 320 14.83 21.49 -11.95
C THR A 320 14.36 22.15 -13.25
N ALA A 321 13.16 22.74 -13.26
CA ALA A 321 12.63 23.49 -14.39
C ALA A 321 13.40 24.80 -14.64
N THR A 322 13.98 24.93 -15.84
CA THR A 322 14.65 26.14 -16.32
C THR A 322 13.67 27.07 -17.06
N LEU A 323 13.98 28.36 -17.04
CA LEU A 323 13.29 29.39 -17.81
C LEU A 323 13.72 29.34 -19.29
N ASN A 324 12.74 29.44 -20.19
CA ASN A 324 12.93 29.28 -21.63
C ASN A 324 13.99 30.25 -22.19
N GLY A 325 15.16 29.72 -22.53
CA GLY A 325 16.23 30.43 -23.24
C GLY A 325 17.24 31.19 -22.37
N THR A 326 17.01 31.37 -21.06
CA THR A 326 18.03 31.97 -20.16
C THR A 326 18.87 30.94 -19.42
N GLY A 327 18.35 29.73 -19.21
CA GLY A 327 19.03 28.67 -18.45
C GLY A 327 18.97 28.86 -16.93
N GLU A 328 18.32 29.91 -16.43
CA GLU A 328 18.09 30.13 -15.00
C GLU A 328 16.98 29.20 -14.49
N SER A 329 17.13 28.60 -13.32
CA SER A 329 16.04 27.86 -12.65
C SER A 329 14.86 28.78 -12.34
N ARG A 330 13.63 28.28 -12.47
CA ARG A 330 12.43 29.01 -12.05
C ARG A 330 12.46 29.35 -10.54
N GLY A 331 11.62 30.30 -10.13
CA GLY A 331 11.34 30.53 -8.72
C GLY A 331 10.64 29.34 -8.04
N TRP A 332 10.85 29.20 -6.72
CA TRP A 332 10.18 28.16 -5.92
C TRP A 332 8.65 28.37 -5.81
N PHE A 333 8.17 29.61 -5.87
CA PHE A 333 6.74 29.92 -5.89
C PHE A 333 6.24 30.02 -7.33
N VAL A 334 5.17 29.31 -7.64
CA VAL A 334 4.53 29.29 -8.96
C VAL A 334 3.38 30.27 -8.98
N ASN A 335 3.44 31.31 -9.82
CA ASN A 335 2.29 32.15 -10.09
C ASN A 335 1.19 31.30 -10.78
N PRO A 336 0.01 31.08 -10.16
CA PRO A 336 -1.02 30.23 -10.75
C PRO A 336 -1.56 30.78 -12.07
N PHE A 337 -1.57 32.10 -12.24
CA PHE A 337 -2.08 32.77 -13.44
C PHE A 337 -1.06 32.80 -14.60
N GLY A 338 0.17 32.33 -14.35
CA GLY A 338 1.28 32.37 -15.29
C GLY A 338 2.00 33.73 -15.31
N ASP A 339 3.29 33.68 -15.65
CA ASP A 339 4.12 34.86 -15.92
C ASP A 339 4.42 34.90 -17.42
N GLU A 340 4.13 36.03 -18.08
CA GLU A 340 4.20 36.18 -19.55
C GLU A 340 5.58 35.84 -20.14
N THR A 341 6.65 36.06 -19.37
CA THR A 341 8.05 35.81 -19.77
C THR A 341 8.51 34.36 -19.64
N ALA A 342 7.74 33.48 -18.97
CA ALA A 342 8.26 32.18 -18.54
C ALA A 342 7.94 31.01 -19.49
N SER A 343 6.73 30.95 -20.05
CA SER A 343 6.17 29.71 -20.62
C SER A 343 6.10 29.67 -22.15
N GLY A 344 6.00 30.82 -22.83
CA GLY A 344 5.70 30.88 -24.27
C GLY A 344 4.25 30.49 -24.64
N TYR A 345 3.38 30.26 -23.66
CA TYR A 345 1.94 30.06 -23.83
C TYR A 345 1.19 31.29 -23.33
N ASP A 346 0.17 31.73 -24.08
CA ASP A 346 -0.74 32.80 -23.64
C ASP A 346 -1.29 32.51 -22.22
N THR A 347 -1.46 33.55 -21.41
CA THR A 347 -2.03 33.42 -20.06
C THR A 347 -3.31 32.58 -20.10
N PRO A 348 -3.42 31.47 -19.33
CA PRO A 348 -4.47 30.49 -19.52
C PRO A 348 -5.85 31.11 -19.27
N GLY A 349 -6.55 31.43 -20.35
CA GLY A 349 -7.85 32.09 -20.31
C GLY A 349 -8.82 31.34 -19.39
N VAL A 350 -9.63 32.08 -18.61
CA VAL A 350 -10.34 31.60 -17.41
C VAL A 350 -11.10 30.26 -17.59
N GLY A 351 -11.56 29.94 -18.79
CA GLY A 351 -12.13 28.62 -19.12
C GLY A 351 -11.20 27.42 -18.88
N PHE A 352 -9.88 27.56 -19.11
CA PHE A 352 -8.89 26.51 -18.80
C PHE A 352 -8.78 26.25 -17.29
N ILE A 353 -8.87 27.30 -16.47
CA ILE A 353 -8.88 27.15 -15.00
C ILE A 353 -10.05 26.28 -14.58
N PHE A 354 -11.25 26.50 -15.12
CA PHE A 354 -12.40 25.64 -14.87
C PHE A 354 -12.28 24.24 -15.49
N PHE A 355 -11.61 24.09 -16.64
CA PHE A 355 -11.37 22.78 -17.25
C PHE A 355 -10.48 21.88 -16.36
N THR A 356 -9.48 22.44 -15.67
CA THR A 356 -8.62 21.66 -14.74
C THR A 356 -9.38 21.03 -13.56
N ALA A 357 -10.60 21.48 -13.27
CA ALA A 357 -11.46 20.87 -12.25
C ALA A 357 -11.83 19.40 -12.59
N VAL A 358 -11.87 19.00 -13.87
CA VAL A 358 -12.20 17.63 -14.27
C VAL A 358 -11.09 16.62 -13.94
N PRO A 359 -9.82 16.80 -14.37
CA PRO A 359 -8.72 15.95 -13.93
C PRO A 359 -8.46 16.08 -12.42
N ALA A 360 -8.66 17.26 -11.82
CA ALA A 360 -8.56 17.45 -10.38
C ALA A 360 -9.56 16.61 -9.58
N LEU A 361 -10.78 16.41 -10.09
CA LEU A 361 -11.74 15.50 -9.47
C LEU A 361 -11.27 14.03 -9.56
N GLY A 362 -10.64 13.64 -10.67
CA GLY A 362 -10.00 12.33 -10.82
C GLY A 362 -8.85 12.11 -9.83
N LEU A 363 -7.97 13.11 -9.67
CA LEU A 363 -6.88 13.09 -8.68
C LEU A 363 -7.41 13.10 -7.24
N ALA A 364 -8.45 13.88 -6.94
CA ALA A 364 -9.11 13.86 -5.63
C ALA A 364 -9.71 12.49 -5.31
N VAL A 365 -10.30 11.80 -6.29
CA VAL A 365 -10.78 10.42 -6.14
C VAL A 365 -9.63 9.44 -5.90
N LEU A 366 -8.52 9.55 -6.65
CA LEU A 366 -7.34 8.70 -6.45
C LEU A 366 -6.72 8.90 -5.07
N GLY A 367 -6.46 10.17 -4.69
CA GLY A 367 -5.91 10.53 -3.39
C GLY A 367 -6.80 10.19 -2.21
N TYR A 368 -8.12 10.27 -2.39
CA TYR A 368 -9.12 9.78 -1.43
C TYR A 368 -9.04 8.26 -1.23
N LEU A 369 -8.86 7.50 -2.32
CA LEU A 369 -8.70 6.05 -2.25
C LEU A 369 -7.39 5.68 -1.55
N ASP A 370 -6.25 6.21 -2.01
CA ASP A 370 -4.92 5.91 -1.43
C ASP A 370 -4.83 6.25 0.06
N GLN A 371 -5.27 7.46 0.44
CA GLN A 371 -5.18 7.92 1.83
C GLN A 371 -6.03 7.06 2.77
N ASN A 372 -7.30 6.81 2.41
CA ASN A 372 -8.19 6.03 3.24
C ASN A 372 -7.87 4.54 3.21
N LEU A 373 -7.48 3.98 2.06
CA LEU A 373 -7.10 2.56 1.95
C LEU A 373 -5.86 2.27 2.78
N THR A 374 -4.84 3.13 2.72
CA THR A 374 -3.66 3.01 3.59
C THR A 374 -4.04 3.10 5.06
N THR A 375 -4.87 4.08 5.43
CA THR A 375 -5.36 4.22 6.82
C THR A 375 -6.21 3.01 7.26
N LEU A 376 -7.02 2.41 6.37
CA LEU A 376 -7.83 1.23 6.61
C LEU A 376 -6.98 -0.03 6.80
N LEU A 377 -5.96 -0.24 5.95
CA LEU A 377 -5.05 -1.36 6.02
C LEU A 377 -4.22 -1.34 7.32
N ILE A 378 -3.75 -0.17 7.75
CA ILE A 378 -3.09 0.01 9.05
C ILE A 378 -4.06 -0.31 10.19
N ASN A 379 -5.29 0.20 10.12
CA ASN A 379 -6.34 -0.03 11.14
C ASN A 379 -7.07 -1.39 11.02
N ARG A 380 -6.53 -2.38 10.28
CA ARG A 380 -7.03 -3.76 10.35
C ARG A 380 -6.93 -4.29 11.79
N LYS A 381 -7.96 -5.01 12.24
CA LYS A 381 -8.08 -5.51 13.63
C LYS A 381 -6.92 -6.43 14.02
N ASP A 382 -6.37 -7.15 13.06
CA ASP A 382 -5.24 -8.08 13.19
C ASP A 382 -3.97 -7.43 13.79
N HIS A 383 -3.86 -6.10 13.72
CA HIS A 383 -2.73 -5.33 14.23
C HIS A 383 -2.88 -4.88 15.69
N ASN A 384 -4.03 -5.08 16.33
CA ASN A 384 -4.31 -4.72 17.74
C ASN A 384 -3.94 -3.27 18.12
N LEU A 385 -4.19 -2.31 17.22
CA LEU A 385 -4.04 -0.87 17.51
C LEU A 385 -5.05 -0.42 18.56
N LYS A 386 -4.62 0.47 19.46
CA LYS A 386 -5.38 1.00 20.60
C LYS A 386 -5.93 2.39 20.31
N LYS A 387 -5.18 3.21 19.57
CA LYS A 387 -5.58 4.57 19.18
C LYS A 387 -6.32 4.52 17.84
N GLY A 388 -7.65 4.37 17.87
CA GLY A 388 -8.44 4.19 16.65
C GLY A 388 -8.24 5.29 15.57
N GLY A 389 -8.26 4.89 14.29
CA GLY A 389 -8.02 5.77 13.13
C GLY A 389 -8.99 6.94 12.97
N ALA A 390 -8.57 7.94 12.17
CA ALA A 390 -9.19 9.26 12.06
C ALA A 390 -9.15 9.80 10.60
N TYR A 391 -9.89 9.10 9.75
CA TYR A 391 -9.91 9.19 8.29
C TYR A 391 -10.32 10.56 7.72
N HIS A 392 -11.27 11.26 8.34
CA HIS A 392 -11.70 12.60 7.87
C HIS A 392 -10.67 13.67 8.25
N LEU A 393 -10.00 13.50 9.40
CA LEU A 393 -8.93 14.40 9.83
C LEU A 393 -7.70 14.27 8.91
N ASP A 394 -7.31 13.04 8.58
CA ASP A 394 -6.19 12.77 7.64
C ASP A 394 -6.45 13.44 6.28
N LEU A 395 -7.63 13.26 5.69
CA LEU A 395 -7.99 13.92 4.42
C LEU A 395 -8.08 15.44 4.55
N LEU A 396 -8.61 15.97 5.64
CA LEU A 396 -8.70 17.42 5.84
C LEU A 396 -7.32 18.07 5.91
N VAL A 397 -6.35 17.41 6.57
CA VAL A 397 -4.94 17.87 6.60
C VAL A 397 -4.35 17.87 5.19
N CYS A 398 -4.58 16.80 4.42
CA CYS A 398 -4.12 16.75 3.04
C CYS A 398 -4.75 17.85 2.15
N GLY A 399 -6.05 18.08 2.30
CA GLY A 399 -6.78 19.10 1.55
C GLY A 399 -6.41 20.54 1.93
N ILE A 400 -6.29 20.88 3.22
CA ILE A 400 -6.03 22.25 3.67
C ILE A 400 -4.57 22.66 3.52
N PHE A 401 -3.62 21.77 3.79
CA PHE A 401 -2.19 22.13 3.84
C PHE A 401 -1.39 21.53 2.69
N ILE A 402 -1.57 20.25 2.39
CA ILE A 402 -0.65 19.50 1.53
C ILE A 402 -0.83 19.88 0.06
N TYR A 403 -2.01 19.67 -0.52
CA TYR A 403 -2.19 19.95 -1.95
C TYR A 403 -2.03 21.45 -2.31
N PRO A 404 -2.41 22.42 -1.47
CA PRO A 404 -2.07 23.82 -1.71
C PRO A 404 -0.55 24.07 -1.71
N ILE A 405 0.23 23.42 -0.84
CA ILE A 405 1.71 23.51 -0.88
C ILE A 405 2.25 22.84 -2.15
N CYS A 406 1.77 21.64 -2.52
CA CYS A 406 2.15 21.00 -3.79
C CYS A 406 1.86 21.93 -4.99
N GLY A 407 0.67 22.54 -5.04
CA GLY A 407 0.27 23.47 -6.09
C GLY A 407 1.09 24.76 -6.15
N PHE A 408 1.19 25.51 -5.05
CA PHE A 408 1.87 26.81 -5.03
C PHE A 408 3.39 26.71 -5.15
N PHE A 409 4.00 25.60 -4.74
CA PHE A 409 5.44 25.38 -4.94
C PHE A 409 5.76 24.50 -6.15
N GLY A 410 4.73 24.07 -6.91
CA GLY A 410 4.84 23.20 -8.08
C GLY A 410 5.63 21.93 -7.79
N LEU A 411 5.31 21.27 -6.67
CA LEU A 411 5.89 20.01 -6.19
C LEU A 411 4.94 18.85 -6.54
N PRO A 412 5.40 17.60 -6.70
CA PRO A 412 4.52 16.48 -7.00
C PRO A 412 3.48 16.22 -5.89
N PHE A 413 2.32 15.70 -6.31
CA PHE A 413 1.17 15.32 -5.49
C PHE A 413 1.57 14.25 -4.45
N THR A 414 1.21 14.41 -3.17
CA THR A 414 1.66 13.50 -2.08
C THR A 414 0.53 12.92 -1.22
N HIS A 415 0.56 11.60 -1.02
CA HIS A 415 -0.42 10.82 -0.23
C HIS A 415 0.25 9.75 0.63
N ALA A 416 -0.54 9.12 1.51
CA ALA A 416 -0.10 7.96 2.28
C ALA A 416 0.24 6.78 1.34
N ALA A 417 1.51 6.39 1.33
CA ALA A 417 1.98 5.29 0.49
C ALA A 417 1.83 3.96 1.24
N THR A 418 0.96 3.09 0.73
CA THR A 418 0.54 1.83 1.38
C THR A 418 1.72 0.98 1.86
N VAL A 419 2.68 0.69 0.98
CA VAL A 419 3.81 -0.21 1.26
C VAL A 419 4.77 0.38 2.31
N ARG A 420 5.05 1.70 2.23
CA ARG A 420 5.91 2.40 3.20
C ARG A 420 5.24 2.50 4.57
N SER A 421 3.94 2.79 4.60
CA SER A 421 3.15 2.86 5.84
C SER A 421 2.97 1.50 6.52
N MET A 422 2.77 0.43 5.74
CA MET A 422 2.76 -0.93 6.28
C MET A 422 4.14 -1.35 6.81
N SER A 423 5.23 -0.95 6.13
CA SER A 423 6.60 -1.20 6.63
C SER A 423 6.88 -0.43 7.94
N HIS A 424 6.36 0.79 8.06
CA HIS A 424 6.42 1.59 9.29
C HIS A 424 5.69 0.93 10.45
N LEU A 425 4.43 0.54 10.25
CA LEU A 425 3.65 -0.24 11.21
C LEU A 425 4.41 -1.52 11.64
N MET A 426 4.92 -2.30 10.70
CA MET A 426 5.62 -3.55 10.99
C MET A 426 6.96 -3.35 11.72
N SER A 427 7.61 -2.19 11.58
CA SER A 427 8.81 -1.83 12.36
C SER A 427 8.48 -1.49 13.83
N LEU A 428 7.30 -0.92 14.08
CA LEU A 428 6.82 -0.53 15.43
C LEU A 428 6.00 -1.63 16.12
N MET A 429 5.57 -2.65 15.38
CA MET A 429 4.91 -3.86 15.86
C MET A 429 5.84 -4.74 16.70
N THR A 430 5.34 -5.27 17.81
CA THR A 430 5.93 -6.40 18.55
C THR A 430 5.06 -7.63 18.30
N ARG A 431 5.71 -8.77 18.02
CA ARG A 431 5.06 -10.05 17.83
C ARG A 431 5.64 -11.06 18.83
N GLU A 432 4.79 -11.91 19.34
CA GLU A 432 5.16 -13.02 20.22
C GLU A 432 4.66 -14.33 19.60
N ASP A 433 5.53 -15.34 19.64
CA ASP A 433 5.33 -16.62 18.98
C ASP A 433 4.53 -17.56 19.88
N SER A 434 3.19 -17.45 19.80
CA SER A 434 2.28 -18.34 20.50
C SER A 434 2.22 -19.69 19.79
N LYS A 435 2.25 -20.80 20.53
CA LYS A 435 1.84 -22.09 19.97
C LYS A 435 0.32 -22.16 19.99
N ASN A 436 -0.28 -22.56 18.87
CA ASN A 436 -1.68 -22.98 18.84
C ASN A 436 -1.81 -24.36 19.52
N GLU A 437 -3.04 -24.73 19.88
CA GLU A 437 -3.40 -26.06 20.43
C GLU A 437 -2.91 -27.23 19.57
N HIS A 438 -2.78 -26.99 18.26
CA HIS A 438 -2.28 -27.94 17.26
C HIS A 438 -0.74 -27.93 17.10
N GLY A 439 0.00 -27.39 18.08
CA GLY A 439 1.46 -27.36 18.14
C GLY A 439 2.17 -26.39 17.17
N GLN A 440 1.44 -25.80 16.22
CA GLN A 440 1.97 -24.84 15.25
C GLN A 440 2.27 -23.48 15.90
N THR A 441 3.45 -22.92 15.63
CA THR A 441 3.83 -21.58 16.09
C THR A 441 3.19 -20.50 15.21
N VAL A 442 2.36 -19.64 15.80
CA VAL A 442 1.71 -18.49 15.15
C VAL A 442 2.16 -17.20 15.84
N SER A 443 2.85 -16.33 15.09
CA SER A 443 3.31 -15.04 15.59
C SER A 443 2.11 -14.09 15.78
N LYS A 444 1.63 -13.91 17.02
CA LYS A 444 0.52 -13.02 17.35
C LYS A 444 1.04 -11.60 17.63
N VAL A 445 0.30 -10.59 17.19
CA VAL A 445 0.63 -9.18 17.48
C VAL A 445 0.18 -8.85 18.90
N THR A 446 1.12 -8.49 19.78
CA THR A 446 0.83 -8.22 21.20
C THR A 446 0.82 -6.74 21.55
N ASN A 447 1.70 -5.94 20.94
CA ASN A 447 1.69 -4.49 21.08
C ASN A 447 2.24 -3.79 19.83
N VAL A 448 1.75 -2.58 19.55
CA VAL A 448 2.32 -1.65 18.58
C VAL A 448 2.61 -0.35 19.32
N VAL A 449 3.75 0.29 19.01
CA VAL A 449 4.08 1.63 19.53
C VAL A 449 3.43 2.67 18.63
N GLU A 450 2.45 3.42 19.14
CA GLU A 450 1.64 4.35 18.34
C GLU A 450 2.11 5.80 18.56
N GLN A 451 3.03 6.27 17.70
CA GLN A 451 3.78 7.51 17.91
C GLN A 451 3.87 8.43 16.67
N ARG A 452 4.30 9.68 16.89
CA ARG A 452 4.62 10.69 15.86
C ARG A 452 6.12 10.84 15.58
N VAL A 453 6.97 10.51 16.54
CA VAL A 453 8.43 10.79 16.50
C VAL A 453 9.14 10.07 15.35
N THR A 454 8.77 8.82 15.03
CA THR A 454 9.28 8.15 13.81
C THR A 454 8.96 8.95 12.56
N HIS A 455 7.70 9.33 12.38
CA HIS A 455 7.25 9.99 11.17
C HIS A 455 7.95 11.35 10.98
N LEU A 456 8.03 12.16 12.04
CA LEU A 456 8.81 13.40 12.05
C LEU A 456 10.29 13.14 11.68
N GLY A 457 10.95 12.20 12.36
CA GLY A 457 12.37 11.90 12.15
C GLY A 457 12.70 11.43 10.73
N ILE A 458 11.84 10.61 10.13
CA ILE A 458 11.99 10.12 8.75
C ILE A 458 11.99 11.29 7.75
N HIS A 459 11.08 12.25 7.90
CA HIS A 459 10.98 13.39 6.98
C HIS A 459 12.02 14.49 7.25
N CYS A 460 12.44 14.68 8.50
CA CYS A 460 13.63 15.49 8.81
C CYS A 460 14.88 14.94 8.11
N LEU A 461 15.13 13.62 8.17
CA LEU A 461 16.25 12.99 7.46
C LEU A 461 16.08 13.03 5.93
N LEU A 462 14.84 12.89 5.43
CA LEU A 462 14.56 12.99 3.99
C LEU A 462 14.89 14.38 3.43
N LEU A 463 14.58 15.45 4.16
CA LEU A 463 15.00 16.81 3.79
C LEU A 463 16.51 17.02 3.98
N ALA A 464 17.12 16.46 5.04
CA ALA A 464 18.57 16.53 5.23
C ALA A 464 19.35 15.84 4.09
N ALA A 465 18.77 14.84 3.42
CA ALA A 465 19.37 14.19 2.26
C ALA A 465 19.52 15.11 1.03
N LEU A 466 18.85 16.27 0.98
CA LEU A 466 19.09 17.29 -0.04
C LEU A 466 20.52 17.86 0.05
N GLY A 467 21.11 17.89 1.25
CA GLY A 467 22.52 18.24 1.47
C GLY A 467 23.52 17.19 0.94
N LEU A 468 23.03 16.11 0.32
CA LEU A 468 23.82 15.09 -0.38
C LEU A 468 23.54 15.09 -1.90
N SER A 469 23.07 16.21 -2.45
CA SER A 469 22.80 16.43 -3.89
C SER A 469 23.89 15.85 -4.81
N ALA A 470 25.15 16.26 -4.60
CA ALA A 470 26.33 15.81 -5.36
C ALA A 470 26.73 14.32 -5.14
N VAL A 471 25.95 13.58 -4.36
CA VAL A 471 26.00 12.10 -4.24
C VAL A 471 24.80 11.47 -4.95
N LEU A 472 23.62 12.10 -4.89
CA LEU A 472 22.42 11.67 -5.61
C LEU A 472 22.61 11.74 -7.13
N THR A 473 23.22 12.81 -7.67
CA THR A 473 23.51 12.97 -9.10
C THR A 473 24.29 11.79 -9.71
N LYS A 474 25.07 11.07 -8.89
CA LYS A 474 25.92 9.93 -9.31
C LYS A 474 25.20 8.57 -9.36
N ILE A 475 23.89 8.53 -9.13
CA ILE A 475 23.10 7.29 -9.17
C ILE A 475 22.63 7.02 -10.62
N PRO A 476 22.93 5.86 -11.23
CA PRO A 476 22.45 5.53 -12.58
C PRO A 476 20.93 5.33 -12.63
N LYS A 477 20.23 5.90 -13.63
CA LYS A 477 18.78 5.71 -13.85
C LYS A 477 18.41 4.22 -13.97
N VAL A 478 19.30 3.42 -14.55
CA VAL A 478 19.14 1.96 -14.69
C VAL A 478 19.16 1.19 -13.36
N VAL A 479 19.89 1.67 -12.36
CA VAL A 479 19.89 1.09 -11.00
C VAL A 479 18.51 1.31 -10.36
N LEU A 480 17.93 2.48 -10.57
CA LEU A 480 16.56 2.80 -10.13
C LEU A 480 15.49 1.97 -10.88
N ALA A 481 15.71 1.62 -12.15
CA ALA A 481 14.85 0.66 -12.86
C ALA A 481 14.89 -0.75 -12.21
N GLY A 482 16.05 -1.19 -11.73
CA GLY A 482 16.17 -2.40 -10.90
C GLY A 482 15.38 -2.33 -9.58
N VAL A 483 15.30 -1.14 -8.98
CA VAL A 483 14.47 -0.88 -7.79
C VAL A 483 12.98 -0.86 -8.12
N PHE A 484 12.56 -0.27 -9.25
CA PHE A 484 11.17 -0.38 -9.73
C PHE A 484 10.75 -1.85 -9.91
N LEU A 485 11.62 -2.69 -10.51
CA LEU A 485 11.34 -4.12 -10.67
C LEU A 485 11.20 -4.85 -9.32
N TYR A 486 11.97 -4.45 -8.30
CA TYR A 486 11.83 -4.96 -6.93
C TYR A 486 10.52 -4.50 -6.27
N MET A 487 10.15 -3.22 -6.44
CA MET A 487 8.89 -2.66 -5.94
C MET A 487 7.66 -3.27 -6.63
N GLY A 488 7.80 -3.71 -7.88
CA GLY A 488 6.76 -4.41 -8.63
C GLY A 488 6.49 -5.85 -8.18
N ALA A 489 7.33 -6.45 -7.33
CA ALA A 489 7.13 -7.83 -6.86
C ALA A 489 5.82 -7.99 -6.03
N LEU A 490 5.12 -9.13 -6.21
CA LEU A 490 3.74 -9.37 -5.73
C LEU A 490 3.54 -10.33 -4.52
N PRO A 491 4.42 -10.41 -3.49
CA PRO A 491 4.21 -11.34 -2.38
C PRO A 491 3.09 -10.87 -1.44
N GLY A 492 2.11 -11.75 -1.14
CA GLY A 492 1.02 -11.50 -0.18
C GLY A 492 -0.27 -10.93 -0.79
N VAL A 493 -0.34 -10.78 -2.12
CA VAL A 493 -1.57 -10.42 -2.83
C VAL A 493 -2.29 -11.72 -3.23
N GLN A 494 -3.45 -12.02 -2.65
CA GLN A 494 -4.15 -13.29 -2.93
C GLN A 494 -4.55 -13.39 -4.40
N LEU A 495 -4.82 -12.29 -5.12
CA LEU A 495 -5.05 -12.32 -6.57
C LEU A 495 -3.86 -12.97 -7.32
N TYR A 496 -2.62 -12.65 -6.96
CA TYR A 496 -1.43 -13.30 -7.52
C TYR A 496 -1.34 -14.78 -7.12
N GLU A 497 -1.57 -15.09 -5.85
CA GLU A 497 -1.54 -16.46 -5.33
C GLU A 497 -2.67 -17.33 -5.93
N ARG A 498 -3.84 -16.75 -6.18
CA ARG A 498 -5.01 -17.36 -6.85
C ARG A 498 -4.79 -17.57 -8.34
N LEU A 499 -4.07 -16.67 -9.02
CA LEU A 499 -3.63 -16.88 -10.40
C LEU A 499 -2.60 -18.02 -10.48
N TRP A 500 -1.70 -18.14 -9.49
CA TRP A 500 -0.75 -19.26 -9.43
C TRP A 500 -1.45 -20.63 -9.27
N LEU A 501 -2.62 -20.70 -8.62
CA LEU A 501 -3.40 -21.95 -8.52
C LEU A 501 -3.83 -22.52 -9.89
N TRP A 502 -3.95 -21.71 -10.94
CA TRP A 502 -4.23 -22.21 -12.30
C TRP A 502 -3.07 -23.02 -12.90
N LEU A 503 -1.85 -22.81 -12.42
CA LEU A 503 -0.66 -23.57 -12.86
C LEU A 503 -0.50 -24.89 -12.09
N ILE A 504 -1.25 -25.09 -11.00
CA ILE A 504 -1.24 -26.32 -10.21
C ILE A 504 -2.32 -27.27 -10.75
N TRP A 505 -1.92 -28.20 -11.62
CA TRP A 505 -2.83 -29.21 -12.20
C TRP A 505 -3.30 -30.27 -11.18
N ASP A 506 -2.47 -30.58 -10.18
CA ASP A 506 -2.76 -31.59 -9.17
C ASP A 506 -3.48 -30.99 -7.97
N THR A 507 -4.79 -31.26 -7.85
CA THR A 507 -5.61 -30.78 -6.73
C THR A 507 -5.09 -31.24 -5.36
N LYS A 508 -4.38 -32.37 -5.26
CA LYS A 508 -3.82 -32.84 -3.97
C LYS A 508 -2.65 -31.99 -3.47
N LYS A 509 -2.07 -31.14 -4.35
CA LYS A 509 -0.95 -30.24 -4.04
C LYS A 509 -1.39 -28.79 -3.82
N TYR A 510 -2.70 -28.54 -3.68
CA TYR A 510 -3.20 -27.20 -3.38
C TYR A 510 -2.74 -26.76 -1.98
N PRO A 511 -2.21 -25.54 -1.82
CA PRO A 511 -1.85 -25.02 -0.50
C PRO A 511 -3.10 -24.88 0.37
N GLN A 512 -2.98 -25.25 1.64
CA GLN A 512 -4.07 -25.25 2.62
C GLN A 512 -4.36 -23.83 3.15
N TYR A 513 -4.73 -22.91 2.25
CA TYR A 513 -5.22 -21.58 2.63
C TYR A 513 -6.72 -21.64 2.98
N ASP A 514 -7.14 -20.89 3.99
CA ASP A 514 -8.53 -20.79 4.47
C ASP A 514 -9.57 -20.62 3.36
N TYR A 515 -9.31 -19.76 2.37
CA TYR A 515 -10.24 -19.51 1.26
C TYR A 515 -10.25 -20.64 0.22
N VAL A 516 -9.22 -21.48 0.17
CA VAL A 516 -9.14 -22.67 -0.70
C VAL A 516 -9.87 -23.86 -0.06
N THR A 517 -9.92 -23.93 1.28
CA THR A 517 -10.69 -24.96 2.01
C THR A 517 -12.18 -24.59 2.15
N GLN A 518 -12.51 -23.29 2.25
CA GLN A 518 -13.89 -22.81 2.44
C GLN A 518 -14.71 -22.69 1.14
N VAL A 519 -14.08 -22.60 -0.05
CA VAL A 519 -14.79 -22.24 -1.31
C VAL A 519 -14.56 -23.26 -2.42
N ALA A 520 -15.64 -23.62 -3.14
CA ALA A 520 -15.57 -24.57 -4.23
C ALA A 520 -14.71 -24.08 -5.42
N ARG A 521 -13.94 -25.00 -6.02
CA ARG A 521 -12.96 -24.71 -7.10
C ARG A 521 -13.52 -23.90 -8.28
N LYS A 522 -14.75 -24.19 -8.75
CA LYS A 522 -15.37 -23.46 -9.87
C LYS A 522 -15.67 -21.99 -9.51
N PRO A 523 -16.43 -21.68 -8.43
CA PRO A 523 -16.57 -20.30 -7.92
C PRO A 523 -15.24 -19.58 -7.66
N LEU A 524 -14.25 -20.25 -7.07
CA LEU A 524 -12.92 -19.68 -6.79
C LEU A 524 -12.22 -19.21 -8.08
N HIS A 525 -12.06 -20.10 -9.07
CA HIS A 525 -11.36 -19.75 -10.32
C HIS A 525 -12.12 -18.72 -11.16
N LEU A 526 -13.45 -18.75 -11.16
CA LEU A 526 -14.26 -17.77 -11.87
C LEU A 526 -14.21 -16.38 -11.20
N PHE A 527 -14.07 -16.33 -9.87
CA PHE A 527 -13.83 -15.08 -9.14
C PHE A 527 -12.46 -14.48 -9.49
N THR A 528 -11.41 -15.31 -9.53
CA THR A 528 -10.08 -14.89 -9.99
C THR A 528 -10.11 -14.33 -11.41
N LEU A 529 -10.82 -15.01 -12.34
CA LEU A 529 -11.00 -14.53 -13.72
C LEU A 529 -11.78 -13.20 -13.76
N PHE A 530 -12.78 -13.01 -12.91
CA PHE A 530 -13.53 -11.75 -12.81
C PHE A 530 -12.70 -10.60 -12.20
N GLN A 531 -11.86 -10.88 -11.20
CA GLN A 531 -10.86 -9.90 -10.72
C GLN A 531 -9.87 -9.54 -11.83
N PHE A 532 -9.37 -10.54 -12.56
CA PHE A 532 -8.39 -10.36 -13.63
C PHE A 532 -8.97 -9.59 -14.83
N SER A 533 -10.25 -9.79 -15.19
CA SER A 533 -10.89 -9.00 -16.25
C SER A 533 -11.11 -7.54 -15.82
N CYS A 534 -11.48 -7.27 -14.57
CA CYS A 534 -11.54 -5.91 -14.03
C CYS A 534 -10.17 -5.22 -14.03
N LEU A 535 -9.11 -5.96 -13.66
CA LEU A 535 -7.71 -5.51 -13.74
C LEU A 535 -7.28 -5.22 -15.19
N ALA A 536 -7.63 -6.09 -16.14
CA ALA A 536 -7.30 -5.92 -17.55
C ALA A 536 -8.00 -4.71 -18.17
N VAL A 537 -9.26 -4.44 -17.80
CA VAL A 537 -9.97 -3.21 -18.19
C VAL A 537 -9.29 -1.96 -17.62
N LEU A 538 -8.90 -1.97 -16.34
CA LEU A 538 -8.16 -0.86 -15.74
C LEU A 538 -6.80 -0.63 -16.43
N TYR A 539 -6.03 -1.69 -16.67
CA TYR A 539 -4.76 -1.58 -17.38
C TYR A 539 -4.94 -1.05 -18.81
N ALA A 540 -5.95 -1.53 -19.53
CA ALA A 540 -6.30 -1.00 -20.85
C ALA A 540 -6.60 0.51 -20.78
N LEU A 541 -7.41 0.98 -19.82
CA LEU A 541 -7.70 2.41 -19.62
C LEU A 541 -6.41 3.23 -19.37
N THR A 542 -5.42 2.70 -18.64
CA THR A 542 -4.11 3.37 -18.46
C THR A 542 -3.22 3.39 -19.71
N LYS A 543 -3.56 2.64 -20.76
CA LYS A 543 -2.79 2.53 -22.01
C LYS A 543 -3.51 3.09 -23.24
N VAL A 544 -4.74 3.61 -23.11
CA VAL A 544 -5.39 4.33 -24.20
C VAL A 544 -4.69 5.68 -24.40
N PRO A 545 -4.13 5.99 -25.59
CA PRO A 545 -3.36 7.23 -25.83
C PRO A 545 -4.23 8.49 -25.92
N ASN A 546 -5.55 8.37 -25.73
CA ASN A 546 -6.47 9.50 -25.69
C ASN A 546 -6.55 10.06 -24.26
N PRO A 547 -6.11 11.31 -24.00
CA PRO A 547 -6.07 11.89 -22.65
C PRO A 547 -7.46 12.03 -22.02
N TYR A 548 -8.54 12.13 -22.79
CA TYR A 548 -9.90 12.16 -22.25
C TYR A 548 -10.31 10.82 -21.62
N ILE A 549 -9.68 9.71 -22.01
CA ILE A 549 -9.99 8.37 -21.50
C ILE A 549 -9.12 8.02 -20.29
N SER A 550 -7.87 8.50 -20.22
CA SER A 550 -7.03 8.31 -19.03
C SER A 550 -7.62 9.00 -17.79
N VAL A 551 -8.31 10.13 -17.94
CA VAL A 551 -9.04 10.81 -16.84
C VAL A 551 -10.15 9.94 -16.23
N ILE A 552 -10.70 8.96 -16.95
CA ILE A 552 -11.77 8.06 -16.45
C ILE A 552 -11.22 7.01 -15.45
N PHE A 553 -9.92 6.72 -15.50
CA PHE A 553 -9.29 5.65 -14.73
C PHE A 553 -9.58 5.68 -13.21
N PRO A 554 -9.39 6.79 -12.46
CA PRO A 554 -9.67 6.82 -11.02
C PRO A 554 -11.15 6.56 -10.68
N PHE A 555 -12.07 7.04 -11.52
CA PHE A 555 -13.51 6.83 -11.35
C PHE A 555 -13.88 5.35 -11.51
N PHE A 556 -13.20 4.60 -12.38
CA PHE A 556 -13.41 3.16 -12.50
C PHE A 556 -12.94 2.40 -11.25
N ILE A 557 -11.82 2.80 -10.63
CA ILE A 557 -11.38 2.22 -9.36
C ILE A 557 -12.42 2.48 -8.26
N ALA A 558 -12.93 3.71 -8.16
CA ALA A 558 -14.01 4.07 -7.23
C ALA A 558 -15.33 3.32 -7.50
N PHE A 559 -15.52 2.77 -8.71
CA PHE A 559 -16.67 1.95 -9.09
C PHE A 559 -16.49 0.46 -8.76
N LEU A 560 -15.25 -0.06 -8.59
CA LEU A 560 -14.99 -1.46 -8.22
C LEU A 560 -15.75 -1.94 -6.95
N PRO A 561 -15.84 -1.16 -5.84
CA PRO A 561 -16.62 -1.56 -4.67
C PRO A 561 -18.12 -1.71 -4.97
N LEU A 562 -18.66 -0.93 -5.91
CA LEU A 562 -20.05 -1.02 -6.34
C LEU A 562 -20.26 -2.25 -7.24
N ILE A 563 -19.34 -2.53 -8.18
CA ILE A 563 -19.32 -3.78 -8.96
C ILE A 563 -19.31 -4.99 -8.01
N ARG A 564 -18.39 -5.02 -7.04
CA ARG A 564 -18.24 -6.08 -6.04
C ARG A 564 -19.51 -6.33 -5.22
N LYS A 565 -20.31 -5.29 -4.97
CA LYS A 565 -21.61 -5.33 -4.28
C LYS A 565 -22.78 -5.73 -5.20
N LEU A 566 -22.61 -5.63 -6.52
CA LEU A 566 -23.58 -6.05 -7.54
C LEU A 566 -23.40 -7.51 -7.98
N VAL A 567 -22.17 -8.05 -7.99
CA VAL A 567 -21.86 -9.47 -8.31
C VAL A 567 -22.85 -10.47 -7.67
N PRO A 568 -23.09 -10.49 -6.33
CA PRO A 568 -24.02 -11.44 -5.70
C PRO A 568 -25.51 -11.20 -6.03
N LYS A 569 -25.86 -10.10 -6.70
CA LYS A 569 -27.22 -9.84 -7.22
C LYS A 569 -27.37 -10.27 -8.68
N CYS A 570 -26.32 -10.09 -9.48
CA CYS A 570 -26.32 -10.44 -10.90
C CYS A 570 -26.05 -11.93 -11.14
N PHE A 571 -25.26 -12.57 -10.27
CA PHE A 571 -24.82 -13.97 -10.43
C PHE A 571 -25.08 -14.83 -9.17
N PRO A 572 -26.30 -14.85 -8.59
CA PRO A 572 -26.62 -15.56 -7.35
C PRO A 572 -26.52 -17.10 -7.49
N SER A 573 -26.55 -17.63 -8.71
CA SER A 573 -26.35 -19.05 -9.01
C SER A 573 -24.87 -19.48 -9.06
N VAL A 574 -23.94 -18.53 -8.96
CA VAL A 574 -22.50 -18.74 -9.16
C VAL A 574 -21.71 -18.55 -7.87
N TRP A 575 -22.11 -17.59 -7.04
CA TRP A 575 -21.46 -17.28 -5.76
C TRP A 575 -22.49 -17.01 -4.67
N SER A 576 -22.38 -17.69 -3.53
CA SER A 576 -23.12 -17.32 -2.32
C SER A 576 -22.51 -16.08 -1.66
N LYS A 577 -23.23 -15.51 -0.69
CA LYS A 577 -22.69 -14.44 0.18
C LYS A 577 -21.56 -14.94 1.08
N GLU A 578 -21.45 -16.24 1.30
CA GLU A 578 -20.48 -16.85 2.22
C GLU A 578 -19.17 -17.17 1.48
N ASP A 579 -19.24 -17.70 0.25
CA ASP A 579 -18.09 -17.81 -0.66
C ASP A 579 -17.41 -16.44 -0.81
N LEU A 580 -18.21 -15.42 -1.13
CA LEU A 580 -17.74 -14.05 -1.30
C LEU A 580 -17.29 -13.38 0.01
N LYS A 581 -17.59 -13.94 1.18
CA LYS A 581 -17.05 -13.48 2.46
C LYS A 581 -15.74 -14.19 2.80
N ALA A 582 -15.56 -15.44 2.38
CA ALA A 582 -14.29 -16.17 2.50
C ALA A 582 -13.23 -15.66 1.52
N LEU A 583 -13.61 -15.30 0.28
CA LEU A 583 -12.72 -14.77 -0.77
C LEU A 583 -12.19 -13.35 -0.52
N ASP A 584 -12.76 -12.63 0.46
CA ASP A 584 -12.42 -11.24 0.81
C ASP A 584 -11.75 -11.09 2.19
N LYS A 585 -11.39 -12.20 2.86
CA LYS A 585 -10.58 -12.20 4.11
C LYS A 585 -9.11 -11.87 3.81
#